data_AF-A0A5Q2Q8T7-F1
#
_entry.id   AF-A0A5Q2Q8T7-F1
#
_cell.length_a   1.000
_cell.length_b   1.000
_cell.length_c   1.000
_cell.angle_alpha   90.00
_cell.angle_beta   90.00
_cell.angle_gamma   90.00
#
_symmetry.space_group_name_H-M   'P 1'
#
loop_
_entity.id
_entity.type
_entity.pdbx_description
1 polymer ?
#
loop_
_entity_poly.entity_id
_entity_poly.type
_entity_poly.pdbx_seq_one_letter_code
_entity_poly.pdbx_strand_id
1 'polypeptide(L)'
;MNRKHNPVAIPSSVIEQIVGLKEMPFEDLKSFWLEVYQTEPPTNRRPYLERRLAYKLQENVYRQQNPALLERNQKRIEQLLKDTGNPRAAGKIVPEPGTVLIREYQEERHEVTVTLEGAFDYKGTLYSSLSEIARLITGTRWSGPVFFGLRSASKPSKKGGAK
;
A
#
# COMPACT_ATOMS: atom_id res chain seq x y z
N MET A 1 -28.58 -33.00 -15.04
CA MET A 1 -29.42 -31.82 -15.35
C MET A 1 -28.50 -30.74 -15.93
N ASN A 2 -28.43 -30.64 -17.26
CA ASN A 2 -27.57 -29.68 -17.96
C ASN A 2 -28.16 -28.27 -17.87
N ARG A 3 -27.57 -27.39 -17.04
CA ARG A 3 -27.81 -25.95 -17.16
C ARG A 3 -27.06 -25.48 -18.41
N LYS A 4 -27.80 -25.21 -19.48
CA LYS A 4 -27.28 -24.50 -20.66
C LYS A 4 -26.83 -23.12 -20.21
N HIS A 5 -25.53 -22.94 -20.03
CA HIS A 5 -24.96 -21.63 -19.74
C HIS A 5 -24.99 -20.85 -21.05
N ASN A 6 -25.98 -19.97 -21.18
CA ASN A 6 -26.06 -19.08 -22.33
C ASN A 6 -25.23 -17.85 -21.95
N PRO A 7 -24.09 -17.56 -22.60
CA PRO A 7 -23.31 -16.38 -22.29
C PRO A 7 -24.19 -15.15 -22.56
N VAL A 8 -24.36 -14.30 -21.54
CA VAL A 8 -25.09 -13.05 -21.69
C VAL A 8 -24.30 -12.19 -22.69
N ALA A 9 -24.92 -11.88 -23.83
CA ALA A 9 -24.34 -10.97 -24.80
C ALA A 9 -24.12 -9.62 -24.13
N ILE A 10 -22.86 -9.19 -24.06
CA ILE A 10 -22.51 -7.90 -23.45
C ILE A 10 -22.98 -6.80 -24.40
N PRO A 11 -23.91 -5.93 -24.00
CA PRO A 11 -24.38 -4.82 -24.83
C PRO A 11 -23.25 -3.81 -25.10
N SER A 12 -23.33 -3.11 -26.23
CA SER A 12 -22.31 -2.17 -26.72
C SER A 12 -22.19 -0.88 -25.88
N SER A 13 -23.20 -0.54 -25.08
CA SER A 13 -23.19 0.64 -24.21
C SER A 13 -22.76 0.28 -22.78
N VAL A 14 -21.80 1.04 -22.24
CA VAL A 14 -21.29 0.88 -20.85
C VAL A 14 -22.41 0.90 -19.82
N ILE A 15 -23.43 1.72 -20.01
CA ILE A 15 -24.55 1.85 -19.08
C ILE A 15 -25.33 0.53 -19.01
N GLU A 16 -25.57 -0.10 -20.15
CA GLU A 16 -26.28 -1.38 -20.23
C GLU A 16 -25.45 -2.51 -19.63
N GLN A 17 -24.11 -2.49 -19.81
CA GLN A 17 -23.22 -3.44 -19.16
C GLN A 17 -23.27 -3.31 -17.63
N ILE A 18 -23.24 -2.08 -17.10
CA ILE A 18 -23.32 -1.81 -15.66
C ILE A 18 -24.66 -2.26 -15.09
N VAL A 19 -25.76 -2.01 -15.80
CA VAL A 19 -27.10 -2.49 -15.40
C VAL A 19 -27.12 -4.02 -15.41
N GLY A 20 -26.55 -4.66 -16.44
CA GLY A 20 -26.47 -6.11 -16.57
C GLY A 20 -25.68 -6.81 -15.45
N LEU A 21 -24.72 -6.13 -14.81
CA LEU A 21 -23.98 -6.68 -13.66
C LEU A 21 -24.90 -7.10 -12.50
N LYS A 22 -26.02 -6.38 -12.30
CA LYS A 22 -26.96 -6.68 -11.21
C LYS A 22 -27.76 -7.95 -11.47
N GLU A 23 -28.04 -8.26 -12.73
CA GLU A 23 -28.81 -9.45 -13.13
C GLU A 23 -27.91 -10.67 -13.39
N MET A 24 -26.61 -10.46 -13.55
CA MET A 24 -25.64 -11.51 -13.85
C MET A 24 -25.49 -12.51 -12.70
N PRO A 25 -25.51 -13.84 -12.94
CA PRO A 25 -25.20 -14.84 -11.93
C PRO A 25 -23.85 -14.60 -11.24
N PHE A 26 -23.72 -15.04 -9.99
CA PHE A 26 -22.51 -14.76 -9.22
C PHE A 26 -21.24 -15.41 -9.80
N GLU A 27 -21.35 -16.60 -10.38
CA GLU A 27 -20.21 -17.26 -11.06
C GLU A 27 -19.81 -16.53 -12.35
N ASP A 28 -20.77 -15.93 -13.06
CA ASP A 28 -20.49 -15.10 -14.21
C ASP A 28 -19.79 -13.79 -13.80
N LEU A 29 -20.16 -13.20 -12.65
CA LEU A 29 -19.43 -12.04 -12.10
C LEU A 29 -17.98 -12.37 -11.75
N LYS A 30 -17.70 -13.57 -11.23
CA LYS A 30 -16.31 -14.00 -10.97
C LYS A 30 -15.54 -14.23 -12.26
N SER A 31 -16.19 -14.84 -13.25
CA SER A 31 -15.60 -15.07 -14.57
C SER A 31 -15.27 -13.75 -15.25
N PHE A 32 -16.19 -12.79 -15.20
CA PHE A 32 -15.99 -11.44 -15.73
C PHE A 32 -14.91 -10.68 -14.95
N TRP A 33 -14.82 -10.88 -13.63
CA TRP A 33 -13.72 -10.35 -12.84
C TRP A 33 -12.37 -10.90 -13.31
N LEU A 34 -12.26 -12.20 -13.54
CA LEU A 34 -11.03 -12.83 -14.00
C LEU A 34 -10.63 -12.30 -15.39
N GLU A 35 -11.58 -12.10 -16.29
CA GLU A 35 -11.31 -11.51 -17.61
C GLU A 35 -10.76 -10.08 -17.51
N VAL A 36 -11.38 -9.24 -16.68
CA VAL A 36 -11.08 -7.81 -16.60
C VAL A 36 -9.83 -7.53 -15.76
N TYR A 37 -9.63 -8.26 -14.66
CA TYR A 37 -8.57 -8.01 -13.68
C TYR A 37 -7.46 -9.07 -13.70
N GLN A 38 -7.59 -10.15 -14.46
CA GLN A 38 -6.60 -11.24 -14.59
C GLN A 38 -6.16 -11.82 -13.23
N THR A 39 -7.05 -11.75 -12.24
CA THR A 39 -6.83 -12.16 -10.85
C THR A 39 -8.13 -12.68 -10.26
N GLU A 40 -8.06 -13.47 -9.20
CA GLU A 40 -9.27 -13.87 -8.47
C GLU A 40 -9.87 -12.70 -7.67
N PRO A 41 -11.20 -12.67 -7.48
CA PRO A 41 -11.84 -11.67 -6.66
C PRO A 41 -11.36 -11.75 -5.19
N PRO A 42 -11.00 -10.62 -4.55
CA PRO A 42 -10.49 -10.60 -3.18
C PRO A 42 -11.56 -10.91 -2.13
N THR A 43 -12.83 -10.92 -2.52
CA THR A 43 -13.97 -11.19 -1.65
C THR A 43 -15.11 -11.79 -2.44
N ASN A 44 -15.91 -12.62 -1.77
CA ASN A 44 -17.15 -13.17 -2.32
C ASN A 44 -18.37 -12.25 -2.12
N ARG A 45 -18.18 -10.99 -1.76
CA ARG A 45 -19.28 -10.03 -1.59
C ARG A 45 -19.72 -9.49 -2.95
N ARG A 46 -20.90 -9.92 -3.42
CA ARG A 46 -21.47 -9.48 -4.70
C ARG A 46 -21.49 -7.95 -4.90
N PRO A 47 -21.96 -7.11 -3.95
CA PRO A 47 -21.97 -5.66 -4.15
C PRO A 47 -20.57 -5.04 -4.33
N TYR A 48 -19.53 -5.68 -3.76
CA TYR A 48 -18.15 -5.26 -3.97
C TYR A 48 -17.71 -5.54 -5.41
N LEU A 49 -18.00 -6.74 -5.93
CA LEU A 49 -17.67 -7.12 -7.30
C LEU A 49 -18.39 -6.23 -8.31
N GLU A 50 -19.70 -6.06 -8.15
CA GLU A 50 -20.51 -5.19 -9.03
C GLU A 50 -19.95 -3.77 -9.10
N ARG A 51 -19.70 -3.15 -7.95
CA ARG A 51 -19.17 -1.78 -7.88
C ARG A 51 -17.81 -1.67 -8.54
N ARG A 52 -16.94 -2.67 -8.36
CA ARG A 52 -15.59 -2.65 -8.94
C ARG A 52 -15.55 -2.98 -10.42
N LEU A 53 -16.41 -3.87 -10.90
CA LEU A 53 -16.56 -4.17 -12.31
C LEU A 53 -17.17 -2.98 -13.04
N ALA A 54 -18.23 -2.36 -12.49
CA ALA A 54 -18.82 -1.15 -13.04
C ALA A 54 -17.81 -0.01 -13.15
N TYR A 55 -17.04 0.26 -12.09
CA TYR A 55 -15.98 1.26 -12.12
C TYR A 55 -14.94 0.98 -13.21
N LYS A 56 -14.57 -0.28 -13.40
CA LYS A 56 -13.55 -0.67 -14.38
C LYS A 56 -14.02 -0.51 -15.82
N LEU A 57 -15.29 -0.84 -16.08
CA LEU A 57 -15.94 -0.58 -17.36
C LEU A 57 -15.94 0.92 -17.69
N GLN A 58 -16.27 1.76 -16.71
CA GLN A 58 -16.22 3.22 -16.87
C GLN A 58 -14.80 3.71 -17.12
N GLU A 59 -13.81 3.22 -16.35
CA GLU A 59 -12.40 3.58 -16.51
C GLU A 59 -11.88 3.26 -17.92
N ASN A 60 -12.25 2.10 -18.47
CA ASN A 60 -11.82 1.67 -19.80
C ASN A 60 -12.34 2.61 -20.90
N VAL A 61 -13.61 3.01 -20.84
CA VAL A 61 -14.18 3.96 -21.81
C VAL A 61 -13.64 5.36 -21.61
N TYR A 62 -13.51 5.80 -20.36
CA TYR A 62 -12.92 7.11 -20.07
C TYR A 62 -11.48 7.22 -20.58
N ARG A 63 -10.70 6.13 -20.47
CA ARG A 63 -9.34 6.01 -21.03
C ARG A 63 -9.33 6.16 -22.55
N GLN A 64 -10.26 5.51 -23.25
CA GLN A 64 -10.36 5.60 -24.71
C GLN A 64 -10.73 7.02 -25.17
N GLN A 65 -11.61 7.70 -24.43
CA GLN A 65 -12.07 9.05 -24.76
C GLN A 65 -11.08 10.16 -24.37
N ASN A 66 -10.23 9.92 -23.35
CA ASN A 66 -9.34 10.94 -22.79
C ASN A 66 -7.87 10.48 -22.73
N PRO A 67 -7.25 10.06 -23.84
CA PRO A 67 -5.88 9.55 -23.84
C PRO A 67 -4.87 10.59 -23.35
N ALA A 68 -5.04 11.86 -23.76
CA ALA A 68 -4.15 12.97 -23.37
C ALA A 68 -4.18 13.26 -21.85
N LEU A 69 -5.32 13.01 -21.19
CA LEU A 69 -5.45 13.23 -19.75
C LEU A 69 -4.66 12.18 -18.95
N LEU A 70 -4.65 10.93 -19.41
CA LEU A 70 -3.85 9.87 -18.79
C LEU A 70 -2.36 10.12 -18.96
N GLU A 71 -1.92 10.53 -20.15
CA GLU A 71 -0.54 10.90 -20.39
C GLU A 71 -0.10 12.07 -19.49
N ARG A 72 -0.95 13.10 -19.37
CA ARG A 72 -0.70 14.24 -18.48
C ARG A 72 -0.61 13.83 -17.02
N ASN A 73 -1.51 12.96 -16.55
CA ASN A 73 -1.47 12.44 -15.19
C ASN A 73 -0.24 11.58 -14.93
N GLN A 74 0.15 10.74 -15.90
CA GLN A 74 1.36 9.93 -15.81
C GLN A 74 2.61 10.81 -15.70
N LYS A 75 2.75 11.83 -16.57
CA LYS A 75 3.83 12.82 -16.49
C LYS A 75 3.85 13.54 -15.14
N ARG A 76 2.66 13.90 -14.61
CA ARG A 76 2.55 14.53 -13.29
C ARG A 76 2.99 13.60 -12.16
N ILE A 77 2.62 12.31 -12.21
CA ILE A 77 3.06 11.30 -11.24
C ILE A 77 4.58 11.13 -11.31
N GLU A 78 5.14 11.02 -12.51
CA GLU A 78 6.59 10.92 -12.71
C GLU A 78 7.32 12.16 -12.19
N GLN A 79 6.78 13.35 -12.43
CA GLN A 79 7.35 14.59 -11.92
C GLN A 79 7.32 14.62 -10.38
N LEU A 80 6.19 14.26 -9.76
CA LEU A 80 6.09 14.16 -8.30
C LEU A 80 7.07 13.13 -7.73
N LEU A 81 7.27 12.00 -8.41
CA LEU A 81 8.25 10.99 -8.00
C LEU A 81 9.70 11.47 -8.16
N LYS A 82 10.00 12.34 -9.13
CA LYS A 82 11.31 13.00 -9.27
C LYS A 82 11.52 14.03 -8.17
N ASP A 83 10.52 14.86 -7.91
CA ASP A 83 10.61 15.99 -6.98
C ASP A 83 10.62 15.52 -5.51
N THR A 84 9.81 14.51 -5.18
CA THR A 84 9.63 14.03 -3.78
C THR A 84 10.35 12.69 -3.52
N GLY A 85 10.88 12.04 -4.56
CA GLY A 85 11.32 10.64 -4.47
C GLY A 85 10.13 9.67 -4.41
N ASN A 86 10.39 8.37 -4.55
CA ASN A 86 9.34 7.36 -4.40
C ASN A 86 8.96 7.20 -2.92
N PRO A 87 7.73 7.54 -2.50
CA PRO A 87 7.31 7.44 -1.10
C PRO A 87 7.32 5.98 -0.59
N ARG A 88 7.25 4.98 -1.49
CA ARG A 88 7.41 3.56 -1.13
C ARG A 88 8.87 3.13 -1.01
N ALA A 89 9.81 3.83 -1.67
CA ALA A 89 11.25 3.62 -1.51
C ALA A 89 11.80 4.36 -0.27
N ALA A 90 11.08 5.38 0.22
CA ALA A 90 11.36 6.12 1.44
C ALA A 90 11.13 5.29 2.72
N GLY A 91 11.48 4.00 2.71
CA GLY A 91 11.52 3.16 3.92
C GLY A 91 12.53 3.65 4.96
N LYS A 92 13.33 4.69 4.66
CA LYS A 92 14.09 5.46 5.65
C LYS A 92 13.28 6.70 6.00
N ILE A 93 12.47 6.62 7.06
CA ILE A 93 12.08 7.83 7.79
C ILE A 93 13.39 8.34 8.42
N VAL A 94 13.95 9.38 7.82
CA VAL A 94 15.08 10.13 8.39
C VAL A 94 14.46 11.31 9.12
N PRO A 95 14.54 11.38 10.46
CA PRO A 95 14.01 12.53 11.18
C PRO A 95 14.80 13.78 10.82
N GLU A 96 14.13 14.93 10.74
CA GLU A 96 14.79 16.20 10.50
C GLU A 96 15.67 16.60 11.70
N PRO A 97 16.78 17.31 11.50
CA PRO A 97 17.55 17.91 12.59
C PRO A 97 16.66 18.68 13.58
N GLY A 98 16.90 18.52 14.88
CA GLY A 98 16.06 19.05 15.95
C GLY A 98 14.90 18.14 16.36
N THR A 99 14.61 17.07 15.60
CA THR A 99 13.61 16.08 16.02
C THR A 99 14.07 15.37 17.30
N VAL A 100 13.18 15.31 18.30
CA VAL A 100 13.39 14.54 19.53
C VAL A 100 12.62 13.23 19.45
N LEU A 101 13.35 12.11 19.43
CA LEU A 101 12.79 10.76 19.49
C LEU A 101 12.65 10.33 20.94
N ILE A 102 11.43 10.03 21.35
CA ILE A 102 11.11 9.62 22.72
C ILE A 102 10.76 8.14 22.73
N ARG A 103 11.37 7.39 23.65
CA ARG A 103 11.07 5.97 23.85
C ARG A 103 11.02 5.61 25.33
N GLU A 104 9.92 4.99 25.74
CA GLU A 104 9.82 4.34 27.05
C GLU A 104 10.32 2.89 26.97
N TYR A 105 11.21 2.53 27.88
CA TYR A 105 11.74 1.18 28.03
C TYR A 105 12.12 0.92 29.49
N GLN A 106 11.70 -0.21 30.06
CA GLN A 106 11.94 -0.55 31.48
C GLN A 106 11.59 0.60 32.44
N GLU A 107 10.44 1.26 32.22
CA GLU A 107 9.96 2.40 33.03
C GLU A 107 10.82 3.67 32.95
N GLU A 108 11.87 3.69 32.13
CA GLU A 108 12.67 4.88 31.85
C GLU A 108 12.28 5.50 30.50
N ARG A 109 12.17 6.83 30.48
CA ARG A 109 11.96 7.62 29.25
C ARG A 109 13.31 8.05 28.69
N HIS A 110 13.60 7.60 27.47
CA HIS A 110 14.81 7.92 26.73
C HIS A 110 14.50 8.94 25.63
N GLU A 111 15.25 10.04 25.62
CA GLU A 111 15.12 11.11 24.63
C GLU A 111 16.38 11.22 23.79
N VAL A 112 16.22 11.20 22.46
CA VAL A 112 17.32 11.28 21.50
C VAL A 112 17.06 12.44 20.55
N THR A 113 17.97 13.41 20.49
CA THR A 113 17.85 14.57 19.60
C THR A 113 18.68 14.36 18.35
N VAL A 114 18.07 14.57 17.18
CA VAL A 114 18.80 14.52 15.90
C VAL A 114 19.56 15.83 15.71
N THR A 115 20.88 15.76 15.47
CA THR A 115 21.72 16.95 15.28
C THR A 115 21.72 17.42 13.81
N LEU A 116 22.18 18.64 13.59
CA LEU A 116 22.36 19.22 12.25
C LEU A 116 23.34 18.42 11.37
N GLU A 117 24.31 17.75 11.99
CA GLU A 117 25.34 16.96 11.31
C GLU A 117 24.87 15.51 11.01
N GLY A 118 23.62 15.18 11.35
CA GLY A 118 23.07 13.83 11.17
C GLY A 118 23.50 12.81 12.23
N ALA A 119 24.06 13.28 13.34
CA ALA A 119 24.34 12.47 14.53
C ALA A 119 23.16 12.49 15.50
N PHE A 120 23.25 11.72 16.57
CA PHE A 120 22.20 11.59 17.59
C PHE A 120 22.75 11.96 18.97
N ASP A 121 22.21 12.99 19.61
CA ASP A 121 22.48 13.30 21.01
C ASP A 121 21.59 12.43 21.91
N TYR A 122 22.21 11.69 22.80
CA TYR A 122 21.52 10.98 23.88
C TYR A 122 22.24 11.28 25.20
N LYS A 123 21.50 11.89 26.14
CA LYS A 123 22.02 12.31 27.46
C LYS A 123 23.30 13.17 27.37
N GLY A 124 23.40 14.03 26.35
CA GLY A 124 24.54 14.92 26.13
C GLY A 124 25.76 14.26 25.47
N THR A 125 25.63 13.00 25.03
CA THR A 125 26.67 12.28 24.27
C THR A 125 26.23 12.08 22.84
N LEU A 126 27.12 12.36 21.89
CA LEU A 126 26.86 12.17 20.46
C LEU A 126 27.13 10.73 20.02
N TYR A 127 26.19 10.17 19.27
CA TYR A 127 26.26 8.83 18.70
C TYR A 127 26.11 8.85 17.18
N SER A 128 26.78 7.91 16.54
CA SER A 128 26.79 7.76 15.08
C SER A 128 25.51 7.13 14.53
N SER A 129 24.74 6.42 15.37
CA SER A 129 23.51 5.75 14.94
C SER A 129 22.51 5.47 16.07
N LEU A 130 21.22 5.43 15.74
CA LEU A 130 20.17 4.99 16.67
C LEU A 130 20.33 3.55 17.16
N SER A 131 20.98 2.68 16.38
CA SER A 131 21.21 1.28 16.78
C SER A 131 22.24 1.18 17.90
N GLU A 132 23.18 2.12 17.94
CA GLU A 132 24.15 2.25 19.04
C GLU A 132 23.44 2.63 20.33
N ILE A 133 22.57 3.64 20.29
CA ILE A 133 21.74 4.07 21.42
C ILE A 133 20.77 2.98 21.86
N ALA A 134 20.09 2.31 20.91
CA ALA A 134 19.18 1.23 21.24
C ALA A 134 19.89 0.04 21.90
N ARG A 135 21.13 -0.27 21.50
CA ARG A 135 21.95 -1.27 22.17
C ARG A 135 22.37 -0.85 23.58
N LEU A 136 22.70 0.44 23.76
CA LEU A 136 23.03 1.00 25.06
C LEU A 136 21.83 0.91 26.03
N ILE A 137 20.62 1.17 25.54
CA ILE A 137 19.38 1.10 26.34
C ILE A 137 18.97 -0.35 26.63
N THR A 138 18.96 -1.21 25.61
CA THR A 138 18.39 -2.57 25.72
C THR A 138 19.39 -3.65 26.12
N GLY A 139 20.69 -3.34 26.14
CA GLY A 139 21.78 -4.29 26.36
C GLY A 139 21.95 -5.36 25.26
N THR A 140 21.09 -5.39 24.25
CA THR A 140 21.08 -6.38 23.17
C THR A 140 21.09 -5.72 21.80
N ARG A 141 21.37 -6.49 20.74
CA ARG A 141 21.41 -5.94 19.38
C ARG A 141 19.99 -5.72 18.86
N TRP A 142 19.49 -4.49 18.98
CA TRP A 142 18.21 -4.06 18.42
C TRP A 142 18.42 -3.10 17.24
N SER A 143 17.51 -3.12 16.25
CA SER A 143 17.50 -2.14 15.16
C SER A 143 17.01 -0.79 15.67
N GLY A 144 17.89 0.20 15.80
CA GLY A 144 17.57 1.54 16.32
C GLY A 144 16.31 2.16 15.72
N PRO A 145 16.16 2.21 14.39
CA PRO A 145 14.94 2.72 13.76
C PRO A 145 13.66 1.98 14.18
N VAL A 146 13.72 0.67 14.45
CA VAL A 146 12.56 -0.10 14.94
C VAL A 146 12.31 0.19 16.42
N PHE A 147 13.36 0.31 17.23
CA PHE A 147 13.26 0.65 18.65
C PHE A 147 12.55 2.00 18.86
N PHE A 148 12.92 3.01 18.07
CA PHE A 148 12.36 4.35 18.09
C PHE A 148 11.13 4.53 17.17
N GLY A 149 10.57 3.45 16.61
CA GLY A 149 9.31 3.52 15.85
C GLY A 149 9.39 4.18 14.46
N LEU A 150 10.59 4.44 13.93
CA LEU A 150 10.82 5.01 12.60
C LEU A 150 10.65 4.00 11.46
N ARG A 151 10.46 2.72 11.78
CA ARG A 151 10.12 1.65 10.81
C ARG A 151 9.15 0.67 11.44
N SER A 152 8.26 0.11 10.63
CA SER A 152 7.49 -1.05 11.05
C SER A 152 8.44 -2.25 11.24
N ALA A 153 8.35 -2.92 12.39
CA ALA A 153 8.93 -4.25 12.51
C ALA A 153 8.24 -5.12 11.46
N SER A 154 9.00 -5.67 10.51
CA SER A 154 8.42 -6.60 9.53
C SER A 154 7.74 -7.72 10.30
N LYS A 155 6.41 -7.81 10.23
CA LYS A 155 5.72 -9.01 10.72
C LYS A 155 6.37 -10.21 10.03
N PRO A 156 6.81 -11.25 10.75
CA PRO A 156 7.23 -12.47 10.08
C PRO A 156 6.05 -12.97 9.25
N SER A 157 6.24 -13.10 7.94
CA SER A 157 5.25 -13.70 7.06
C SER A 157 4.96 -15.10 7.58
N LYS A 158 3.74 -15.34 8.09
CA LYS A 158 3.25 -16.71 8.30
C LYS A 158 3.22 -17.38 6.93
N LYS A 159 4.29 -18.10 6.57
CA LYS A 159 4.22 -19.11 5.51
C LYS A 159 3.24 -20.18 6.00
N GLY A 160 2.15 -20.35 5.25
CA GLY A 160 1.13 -21.36 5.52
C GLY A 160 1.76 -22.74 5.57
N GLY A 161 1.56 -23.44 6.69
CA GLY A 161 1.72 -24.88 6.75
C GLY A 161 0.49 -25.51 6.14
N ALA A 162 0.67 -26.11 4.96
CA ALA A 162 -0.26 -27.07 4.42
C ALA A 162 -0.29 -28.31 5.33
N LYS A 163 -1.49 -28.69 5.76
CA LYS A 163 -1.89 -30.07 6.01
C LYS A 163 -3.37 -30.20 5.65
#